data_AF-A0A511Z9B5-F1
#
_entry.id   AF-A0A511Z9B5-F1
#
_cell.length_a   1.000
_cell.length_b   1.000
_cell.length_c   1.000
_cell.angle_alpha   90.00
_cell.angle_beta   90.00
_cell.angle_gamma   90.00
#
_symmetry.space_group_name_H-M   'P 1'
#
loop_
_entity.id
_entity.type
_entity.pdbx_description
1 polymer ?
#
loop_
_entity_poly.entity_id
_entity_poly.type
_entity_poly.pdbx_seq_one_letter_code
_entity_poly.pdbx_strand_id
1 'polypeptide(L)' 'MGRDEHNNKTGNNTNSLPQTPKNQKIKPKDMKEEIAKEFAELRAGNKDKKKKNFRWP' A
#
# COMPACT_ATOMS: atom_id res chain seq x y z
N MET A 1 -0.58 20.77 17.28
CA MET A 1 -0.66 21.65 16.08
C MET A 1 -2.12 21.68 15.66
N GLY A 2 -2.78 22.83 15.85
CA GLY A 2 -4.20 23.01 15.52
C GLY A 2 -4.42 23.03 14.01
N ARG A 3 -5.49 22.41 13.54
CA ARG A 3 -5.88 22.42 12.13
C ARG A 3 -6.88 23.54 11.96
N ASP A 4 -6.41 24.63 11.39
CA ASP A 4 -7.20 25.83 11.10
C ASP A 4 -8.43 25.50 10.24
N GLU A 5 -9.60 25.76 10.82
CA GLU A 5 -10.91 25.75 10.17
C GLU A 5 -11.11 27.06 9.41
N HIS A 6 -10.50 27.17 8.24
CA HIS A 6 -10.85 28.24 7.29
C HIS A 6 -11.65 27.65 6.14
N ASN A 7 -12.98 27.72 6.32
CA ASN A 7 -13.95 27.67 5.23
C ASN A 7 -13.59 28.74 4.20
N ASN A 8 -13.04 28.36 3.05
CA ASN A 8 -13.14 29.18 1.85
C ASN A 8 -12.95 28.36 0.57
N LYS A 9 -14.10 28.18 -0.10
CA LYS A 9 -14.27 28.12 -1.55
C LYS A 9 -13.71 26.87 -2.23
N THR A 10 -14.66 26.00 -2.58
CA THR A 10 -14.79 25.29 -3.86
C THR A 10 -13.78 25.73 -4.93
N GLY A 11 -12.55 25.27 -4.80
CA GLY A 11 -11.51 25.42 -5.79
C GLY A 11 -11.49 24.13 -6.59
N ASN A 12 -11.82 24.21 -7.87
CA ASN A 12 -11.75 23.09 -8.79
C ASN A 12 -10.45 22.33 -8.56
N ASN A 13 -10.58 21.13 -8.00
CA ASN A 13 -9.46 20.31 -7.55
C ASN A 13 -8.76 19.62 -8.74
N THR A 14 -8.66 20.34 -9.86
CA THR A 14 -8.05 19.91 -11.11
C THR A 14 -6.53 19.81 -11.00
N ASN A 15 -5.95 20.40 -9.95
CA ASN A 15 -4.52 20.35 -9.63
C ASN A 15 -4.18 19.45 -8.43
N SER A 16 -5.15 18.92 -7.67
CA SER A 16 -4.80 17.83 -6.75
C SER A 16 -4.57 16.57 -7.55
N LEU A 17 -3.52 15.86 -7.16
CA LEU A 17 -3.39 14.45 -7.52
C LEU A 17 -4.72 13.74 -7.21
N PRO A 18 -5.22 12.91 -8.13
CA PRO A 18 -6.46 12.22 -7.88
C PRO A 18 -6.27 11.35 -6.62
N GLN A 19 -7.14 11.55 -5.63
CA GLN A 19 -7.09 10.84 -4.34
C GLN A 19 -7.11 9.31 -4.51
N THR A 20 -7.56 8.85 -5.68
CA THR A 20 -7.38 7.49 -6.15
C THR A 20 -6.85 7.53 -7.58
N PRO A 21 -5.92 6.63 -7.96
CA PRO A 21 -5.40 6.60 -9.32
C PRO A 21 -6.54 6.39 -10.32
N LYS A 22 -6.60 7.23 -11.35
CA LYS A 22 -7.67 7.24 -12.37
C LYS A 22 -7.87 5.90 -13.06
N ASN A 23 -6.78 5.12 -13.20
CA ASN A 23 -6.77 3.80 -13.80
C ASN A 23 -6.20 2.80 -12.79
N GLN A 24 -7.05 2.24 -11.93
CA GLN A 24 -6.66 1.08 -11.12
C GLN A 24 -6.58 -0.16 -12.02
N LYS A 25 -5.43 -0.84 -12.00
CA LYS A 25 -5.22 -2.09 -12.76
C LYS A 25 -6.06 -3.25 -12.22
N ILE A 26 -6.50 -3.15 -10.96
CA ILE A 26 -7.24 -4.17 -10.23
C ILE A 26 -8.60 -3.58 -9.88
N LYS A 27 -9.68 -4.34 -10.10
CA LYS A 27 -11.02 -3.89 -9.71
C LYS A 27 -11.07 -3.80 -8.18
N PRO A 28 -11.80 -2.84 -7.58
CA PRO A 28 -11.87 -2.70 -6.12
C PRO A 28 -12.35 -3.96 -5.39
N LYS A 29 -13.20 -4.77 -6.04
CA LYS A 29 -13.70 -6.05 -5.52
C LYS A 29 -12.60 -7.10 -5.38
N ASP A 30 -11.62 -7.07 -6.28
CA ASP A 30 -10.59 -8.11 -6.43
C ASP A 30 -9.32 -7.74 -5.64
N MET A 31 -9.20 -6.49 -5.17
CA MET A 31 -8.07 -5.99 -4.39
C MET A 31 -7.75 -6.85 -3.16
N LYS A 32 -8.78 -7.28 -2.42
CA LYS A 32 -8.58 -8.07 -1.19
C LYS A 32 -7.97 -9.44 -1.49
N GLU A 33 -8.33 -10.04 -2.61
CA GLU A 33 -7.86 -11.36 -3.01
C GLU A 33 -6.40 -11.30 -3.48
N GLU A 34 -6.06 -10.32 -4.32
CA GLU A 34 -4.68 -10.10 -4.77
C GLU A 34 -3.75 -9.78 -3.59
N ILE A 35 -4.19 -8.92 -2.67
CA ILE A 35 -3.44 -8.61 -1.45
C ILE A 35 -3.22 -9.89 -0.62
N ALA A 36 -4.27 -10.69 -0.41
CA ALA A 36 -4.16 -11.93 0.36
C ALA A 36 -3.17 -12.92 -0.27
N LYS A 37 -3.16 -13.01 -1.60
CA LYS A 37 -2.22 -13.84 -2.36
C LYS A 37 -0.77 -13.37 -2.19
N GLU A 38 -0.49 -12.09 -2.36
CA GLU A 38 0.85 -11.52 -2.14
C GLU A 38 1.34 -11.74 -0.70
N PHE A 39 0.48 -11.52 0.29
CA PHE A 39 0.83 -11.78 1.69
C PHE A 39 1.09 -13.26 1.98
N ALA A 40 0.38 -14.18 1.32
CA ALA A 40 0.63 -15.61 1.44
C ALA A 40 1.98 -16.01 0.85
N GLU A 41 2.35 -15.47 -0.31
CA GLU A 41 3.65 -15.67 -0.96
C GLU A 41 4.80 -15.16 -0.07
N LEU A 42 4.65 -13.96 0.50
CA LEU A 42 5.60 -13.39 1.46
C LEU A 42 5.75 -14.24 2.74
N ARG A 43 4.67 -14.85 3.22
CA ARG A 43 4.72 -15.77 4.38
C ARG A 43 5.39 -17.10 4.04
N ALA A 44 5.26 -17.57 2.81
CA ALA A 44 5.92 -18.80 2.35
C ALA A 44 7.43 -18.58 2.20
N GLY A 45 7.87 -17.51 1.55
CA GLY A 45 9.29 -17.22 1.29
C GLY A 45 10.16 -16.90 2.52
N ASN A 46 9.55 -16.72 3.69
CA ASN A 46 10.24 -16.44 4.96
C ASN A 46 10.46 -17.68 5.84
N LYS A 47 9.88 -18.84 5.50
CA LYS A 47 10.04 -20.06 6.31
C LYS A 47 11.37 -20.78 6.07
N ASP A 48 12.01 -20.53 4.92
CA ASP A 48 13.20 -21.28 4.50
C ASP A 48 14.54 -20.59 4.80
N LYS A 49 14.54 -19.40 5.42
CA LYS A 49 15.78 -18.67 5.76
C LYS A 49 16.35 -19.02 7.14
N LYS A 50 15.90 -20.11 7.78
CA LYS A 50 16.52 -20.58 9.02
C LYS A 50 17.74 -21.46 8.73
N LYS A 51 18.88 -20.96 9.23
CA LYS A 51 20.19 -21.60 9.42
C LYS A 51 21.14 -21.53 8.23
N LYS A 52 21.85 -20.40 8.13
CA LYS A 52 23.30 -20.49 7.92
C LYS A 52 23.96 -20.16 9.23
N ASN A 53 24.53 -21.16 9.90
CA ASN A 53 25.45 -20.97 11.02
C ASN A 53 26.63 -20.15 10.48
N PHE A 54 26.60 -18.85 10.71
CA PHE A 54 27.74 -18.00 10.44
C PHE A 54 28.71 -18.16 11.61
N ARG A 55 29.74 -19.00 11.44
CA ARG A 55 30.88 -19.10 12.36
C ARG A 55 32.02 -18.30 11.75
N TRP A 56 32.25 -17.09 12.28
CA TRP A 56 33.48 -16.33 12.01
C TRP A 56 34.68 -17.07 12.62
N PRO A 57 35.86 -17.05 11.98
CA PRO A 57 37.10 -17.58 12.53
C PRO A 57 37.55 -16.82 13.79
#